data_AF-A0A941G428-F1
#
_entry.id   AF-A0A941G428-F1
#
_cell.length_a   1.000
_cell.length_b   1.000
_cell.length_c   1.000
_cell.angle_alpha   90.00
_cell.angle_beta   90.00
_cell.angle_gamma   90.00
#
_symmetry.space_group_name_H-M   'P 1'
#
loop_
_entity.id
_entity.type
_entity.pdbx_description
1 polymer ?
#
loop_
_entity_poly.entity_id
_entity_poly.type
_entity_poly.pdbx_seq_one_letter_code
_entity_poly.pdbx_strand_id
1 'polypeptide(L)' 'FTFTDPGVAQRMGQMLLLQADATANNADDRALLKRFRLFGPPGIMFFEPGGKELPDARVVGFQDAKRFTESLDRVLTR' A
#
# COMPACT_ATOMS: atom_id res chain seq x y z
N PHE A 1 9.31 0.75 13.41
CA PHE A 1 8.50 1.74 12.70
C PHE A 1 8.83 1.63 11.22
N THR A 2 7.87 1.26 10.36
CA THR A 2 8.14 0.97 8.92
C THR A 2 8.09 2.26 8.09
N PHE A 3 6.99 3.01 8.13
CA PHE A 3 6.83 4.20 7.28
C PHE A 3 7.63 5.42 7.72
N THR A 4 8.05 5.49 8.99
CA THR A 4 8.91 6.56 9.48
C THR A 4 10.40 6.26 9.28
N ASP A 5 10.75 5.09 8.74
CA ASP A 5 12.12 4.82 8.36
C ASP A 5 12.53 5.77 7.22
N PRO A 6 13.69 6.47 7.31
CA PRO A 6 14.08 7.45 6.31
C PRO A 6 14.17 6.88 4.88
N GLY A 7 14.62 5.62 4.73
CA GLY A 7 14.74 4.96 3.44
C GLY A 7 13.39 4.65 2.80
N VAL A 8 12.39 4.33 3.63
CA VAL A 8 11.00 4.15 3.22
C VAL A 8 10.35 5.49 2.88
N ALA A 9 10.48 6.50 3.75
CA ALA A 9 9.89 7.81 3.57
C ALA A 9 10.37 8.50 2.28
N GLN A 10 11.67 8.39 1.97
CA GLN A 10 12.25 8.95 0.74
C GLN A 10 11.63 8.35 -0.54
N ARG A 11 11.34 7.05 -0.55
CA ARG A 11 10.71 6.37 -1.69
C ARG A 11 9.23 6.70 -1.80
N MET A 12 8.53 6.69 -0.67
CA MET A 12 7.12 7.10 -0.61
C MET A 12 6.93 8.56 -1.04
N GLY A 13 7.90 9.43 -0.79
CA GLY A 13 7.88 10.83 -1.25
C GLY A 13 7.90 11.01 -2.78
N GLN A 14 8.17 9.94 -3.55
CA GLN A 14 8.10 9.93 -5.01
C GLN A 14 6.72 9.50 -5.53
N MET A 15 5.76 9.24 -4.62
CA MET A 15 4.45 8.69 -4.94
C MET A 15 3.34 9.61 -4.41
N LEU A 16 2.16 9.53 -5.02
CA LEU A 16 0.93 10.03 -4.39
C LEU A 16 0.47 9.04 -3.32
N LEU A 17 0.43 9.48 -2.07
CA LEU A 17 0.03 8.65 -0.94
C LEU A 17 -1.45 8.83 -0.65
N LEU A 18 -2.19 7.72 -0.63
CA LEU A 18 -3.60 7.67 -0.24
C LEU A 18 -3.76 6.70 0.92
N GLN A 19 -4.51 7.10 1.94
CA GLN A 19 -4.85 6.27 3.09
C GLN A 19 -6.37 6.22 3.23
N ALA A 20 -6.90 5.00 3.31
CA ALA A 20 -8.28 4.75 3.70
C ALA A 20 -8.26 4.13 5.11
N ASP A 21 -8.85 4.82 6.07
CA ASP A 21 -9.02 4.30 7.42
C ASP A 21 -10.33 3.49 7.48
N ALA A 22 -10.19 2.16 7.58
CA ALA A 22 -11.31 1.22 7.67
C ALA A 22 -11.59 0.76 9.12
N THR A 23 -11.13 1.50 10.13
CA THR A 23 -11.29 1.13 11.55
C THR A 23 -12.75 0.96 11.96
N ALA A 24 -13.66 1.77 11.41
CA ALA A 24 -15.09 1.69 11.71
C ALA A 24 -15.76 0.43 11.12
N ASN A 25 -15.16 -0.18 10.10
CA ASN A 25 -15.68 -1.34 9.37
C ASN A 25 -17.15 -1.17 8.94
N ASN A 26 -17.51 0.03 8.49
CA ASN A 26 -18.87 0.37 8.06
C ASN A 26 -19.19 -0.22 6.67
N ALA A 27 -20.35 0.10 6.11
CA ALA A 27 -20.77 -0.45 4.81
C ALA A 27 -19.81 -0.08 3.66
N ASP A 28 -19.31 1.15 3.66
CA ASP A 28 -18.40 1.66 2.64
C ASP A 28 -17.00 1.05 2.78
N ASP A 29 -16.51 0.89 4.02
CA ASP A 29 -15.24 0.22 4.30
C ASP A 29 -15.26 -1.23 3.80
N ARG A 30 -16.34 -1.96 4.08
CA ARG A 30 -16.52 -3.34 3.61
C ARG A 30 -16.64 -3.41 2.10
N ALA A 31 -17.32 -2.44 1.47
CA ALA A 31 -17.42 -2.36 0.01
C ALA A 31 -16.06 -2.09 -0.63
N LEU A 32 -15.25 -1.20 -0.05
CA LEU A 32 -13.90 -0.87 -0.48
C LEU A 32 -12.98 -2.10 -0.39
N LEU A 33 -12.94 -2.76 0.78
CA LEU A 33 -12.15 -3.97 0.99
C LEU A 33 -12.55 -5.07 0.00
N LYS A 34 -13.86 -5.30 -0.20
CA LYS A 34 -14.38 -6.27 -1.16
C LYS A 34 -13.98 -5.94 -2.60
N ARG A 35 -14.07 -4.67 -3.00
CA ARG A 35 -13.67 -4.21 -4.35
C ARG A 35 -12.21 -4.56 -4.65
N PHE A 36 -11.33 -4.40 -3.68
CA PHE A 36 -9.91 -4.69 -3.81
C PHE A 36 -9.51 -6.12 -3.40
N ARG A 37 -10.48 -6.95 -3.00
CA ARG A 37 -10.26 -8.32 -2.50
C ARG A 37 -9.30 -8.37 -1.30
N LEU A 38 -9.42 -7.39 -0.41
CA LEU A 38 -8.69 -7.32 0.84
C LEU A 38 -9.55 -7.95 1.95
N PHE A 39 -8.96 -8.84 2.74
CA PHE A 39 -9.65 -9.45 3.90
C PHE A 39 -9.66 -8.52 5.12
N GLY A 40 -8.71 -7.59 5.19
CA GLY A 40 -8.57 -6.61 6.25
C GLY A 40 -7.23 -5.87 6.15
N PRO A 41 -7.03 -4.81 6.94
CA PRO A 41 -5.75 -4.12 7.02
C PRO A 41 -4.69 -4.93 7.79
N PRO A 42 -3.39 -4.67 7.58
CA PRO A 42 -2.84 -3.78 6.57
C PRO A 42 -2.84 -4.43 5.16
N GLY A 43 -3.32 -3.65 4.18
CA GLY A 43 -3.25 -3.98 2.76
C GLY A 43 -2.78 -2.75 1.99
N ILE A 44 -1.59 -2.81 1.42
CA ILE A 44 -0.98 -1.72 0.66
C ILE A 44 -1.01 -2.12 -0.82
N MET A 45 -1.53 -1.23 -1.65
CA MET A 45 -1.70 -1.43 -3.09
C MET A 45 -0.96 -0.34 -3.83
N PHE A 46 -0.45 -0.67 -5.02
CA PHE A 46 0.28 0.25 -5.88
C PHE A 46 -0.44 0.39 -7.21
N PHE A 47 -0.39 1.59 -7.77
CA PHE A 47 -1.06 1.93 -9.02
C PHE A 47 -0.06 2.67 -9.92
N GLU A 48 -0.08 2.34 -11.21
CA GLU A 48 0.64 3.09 -12.24
C GLU A 48 -0.01 4.48 -12.44
N PRO A 49 0.72 5.46 -12.98
CA PRO A 49 0.12 6.67 -13.52
C PRO A 49 -1.07 6.32 -14.44
N GLY A 50 -2.22 6.96 -14.22
CA GLY A 50 -3.47 6.60 -14.90
C GLY A 50 -4.38 5.63 -14.14
N GLY A 51 -3.95 5.16 -12.95
CA GLY A 51 -4.83 4.47 -12.00
C GLY A 51 -4.97 2.96 -12.24
N LYS A 52 -4.11 2.38 -13.09
CA LYS A 52 -4.08 0.92 -13.28
C LYS A 52 -3.35 0.27 -12.11
N GLU A 53 -3.98 -0.70 -11.48
CA GLU A 53 -3.40 -1.40 -10.34
C GLU A 53 -2.23 -2.32 -10.75
N LEU A 54 -1.22 -2.43 -9.88
CA LEU A 54 -0.12 -3.39 -9.93
C LEU A 54 -0.37 -4.55 -8.93
N PRO A 55 -1.15 -5.60 -9.29
CA PRO A 55 -1.55 -6.64 -8.35
C PRO A 55 -0.38 -7.45 -7.78
N ASP A 56 0.68 -7.66 -8.57
CA ASP A 56 1.87 -8.42 -8.14
C ASP A 56 2.74 -7.67 -7.13
N ALA A 57 2.51 -6.35 -6.98
CA ALA A 57 3.23 -5.50 -6.03
C ALA A 57 2.50 -5.34 -4.69
N ARG A 58 1.29 -5.93 -4.53
CA ARG A 58 0.52 -5.81 -3.30
C ARG A 58 1.32 -6.29 -2.09
N VAL A 59 1.23 -5.53 -1.00
CA VAL A 59 1.73 -5.94 0.31
C VAL A 59 0.54 -6.24 1.20
N VAL A 60 0.44 -7.50 1.63
CA VAL A 60 -0.58 -7.98 2.56
C VAL A 60 0.10 -8.34 3.87
N GLY A 61 -0.42 -7.81 4.98
CA GLY A 61 0.18 -8.01 6.29
C GLY A 61 1.37 -7.10 6.55
N PHE A 62 1.98 -7.28 7.72
CA PHE A 62 3.10 -6.44 8.16
C PHE A 62 4.38 -6.74 7.38
N GLN A 63 5.11 -5.68 7.03
CA GLN A 63 6.51 -5.73 6.59
C GLN A 63 7.34 -4.76 7.43
N ASP A 64 8.54 -5.19 7.81
CA ASP A 64 9.54 -4.28 8.38
C ASP A 64 10.07 -3.30 7.32
N ALA A 65 10.85 -2.31 7.76
CA ALA A 65 11.38 -1.25 6.89
C ALA A 65 12.23 -1.80 5.74
N LYS A 66 13.06 -2.83 5.98
CA LYS A 66 13.92 -3.41 4.97
C LYS A 66 13.10 -4.07 3.87
N ARG A 67 12.18 -4.97 4.24
CA ARG A 67 11.32 -5.70 3.29
C ARG A 67 10.37 -4.76 2.54
N PHE A 68 9.87 -3.73 3.22
CA PHE A 68 9.01 -2.74 2.58
C PHE A 68 9.79 -1.87 1.58
N THR A 69 11.04 -1.53 1.89
CA THR A 69 11.95 -0.85 0.95
C THR A 69 12.14 -1.66 -0.33
N GLU A 70 12.40 -2.96 -0.23
CA GLU A 70 12.52 -3.86 -1.39
C GLU A 70 11.23 -3.94 -2.22
N SER A 71 10.07 -3.78 -1.57
CA SER A 71 8.78 -3.72 -2.26
C SER A 71 8.60 -2.41 -3.01
N LEU A 72 9.00 -1.28 -2.41
CA LEU A 72 8.98 0.04 -3.06
C LEU A 72 9.97 0.13 -4.23
N ASP A 73 11.17 -0.44 -4.11
CA ASP A 73 12.15 -0.47 -5.20
C ASP A 73 11.62 -1.21 -6.43
N ARG A 74 10.92 -2.33 -6.23
CA ARG A 74 10.27 -3.07 -7.33
C ARG A 74 9.14 -2.29 -8.01
N VAL A 75 8.50 -1.38 -7.30
CA VAL A 75 7.44 -0.51 -7.86
C VAL A 75 8.06 0.66 -8.62
N LEU A 76 9.08 1.31 -8.06
CA LEU A 76 9.73 2.50 -8.65
C LEU A 76 10.56 2.20 -9.91
N THR A 77 10.92 0.94 -10.12
CA THR A 77 11.70 0.49 -11.29
C THR A 77 10.84 0.06 -12.48
N ARG A 78 9.51 0.16 -12.37
CA ARG A 78 8.58 -0.08 -13.47
C ARG A 78 8.27 1.21 -14.21
#